data_AF-A0A7S1DWE1-F1
#
_entry.id   AF-A0A7S1DWE1-F1
#
_cell.length_a   1.000
_cell.length_b   1.000
_cell.length_c   1.000
_cell.angle_alpha   90.00
_cell.angle_beta   90.00
_cell.angle_gamma   90.00
#
_symmetry.space_group_name_H-M   'P 1'
#
loop_
_entity.id
_entity.type
_entity.pdbx_description
1 polymer ?
#
loop_
_entity_poly.entity_id
_entity_poly.type
_entity_poly.pdbx_seq_one_letter_code
_entity_poly.pdbx_strand_id
1 'polypeptide(L)'
;RPARWWVGIDGGGTSTRALVADAEGRILGRGESGASALGQGAEQAWRHIADAISRAEVPGLLLQDCALGLGLSGTGVGSQLQAFVAADPGVARFSLVTDG
;
A
#
# COMPACT_ATOMS: atom_id res chain seq x y z
N ARG A 1 5.04 -15.49 -1.05
CA ARG A 1 6.28 -15.55 -0.23
C ARG A 1 5.90 -15.24 1.22
N PRO A 2 6.62 -15.69 2.26
CA PRO A 2 6.30 -15.29 3.63
C PRO A 2 6.51 -13.78 3.79
N ALA A 3 5.59 -13.11 4.48
CA ALA A 3 5.75 -11.68 4.80
C ALA A 3 6.82 -11.49 5.87
N ARG A 4 7.68 -10.49 5.68
CA ARG A 4 8.72 -10.05 6.63
C ARG A 4 8.40 -8.68 7.23
N TRP A 5 7.57 -7.90 6.54
CA TRP A 5 7.19 -6.55 6.94
C TRP A 5 5.67 -6.39 6.87
N TRP A 6 5.11 -5.68 7.84
CA TRP A 6 3.69 -5.33 7.88
C TRP A 6 3.57 -3.85 7.63
N VAL A 7 2.70 -3.46 6.71
CA VAL A 7 2.60 -2.07 6.29
C VAL A 7 1.15 -1.62 6.33
N GLY A 8 0.89 -0.55 7.08
CA GLY A 8 -0.35 0.19 6.99
C GLY A 8 -0.23 1.27 5.92
N ILE A 9 -1.20 1.34 5.02
CA ILE A 9 -1.30 2.35 3.97
C ILE A 9 -2.59 3.15 4.16
N ASP A 10 -2.47 4.46 4.16
CA ASP A 10 -3.57 5.42 4.15
C ASP A 10 -3.42 6.32 2.92
N GLY A 11 -4.27 6.11 1.93
CA GLY A 11 -4.15 6.68 0.59
C GLY A 11 -5.44 7.36 0.11
N GLY A 12 -5.30 8.58 -0.42
CA GLY A 12 -6.42 9.38 -0.87
C GLY A 12 -6.13 10.17 -2.13
N GLY A 13 -6.96 11.20 -2.36
CA GLY A 13 -6.89 12.03 -3.56
C GLY A 13 -5.65 12.91 -3.67
N THR A 14 -4.91 13.11 -2.56
CA THR A 14 -3.79 14.05 -2.48
C THR A 14 -2.47 13.38 -2.14
N SER A 15 -2.47 12.47 -1.15
CA SER A 15 -1.26 11.80 -0.68
C SER A 15 -1.50 10.34 -0.29
N THR A 16 -0.40 9.62 -0.10
CA THR A 16 -0.33 8.24 0.38
C THR A 16 0.68 8.17 1.51
N ARG A 17 0.28 7.64 2.66
CA ARG A 17 1.13 7.47 3.84
C ARG A 17 1.35 5.98 4.10
N ALA A 18 2.60 5.61 4.32
CA ALA A 18 3.00 4.25 4.68
C ALA A 18 3.61 4.22 6.08
N LEU A 19 3.24 3.21 6.86
CA LEU A 19 3.79 2.92 8.17
C LEU A 19 4.25 1.46 8.19
N VAL A 20 5.56 1.25 8.32
CA VAL A 20 6.19 -0.07 8.23
C VAL A 20 6.52 -0.58 9.63
N ALA A 21 6.19 -1.85 9.89
CA ALA A 21 6.43 -2.54 11.15
C ALA A 21 7.06 -3.93 10.97
N ASP A 22 7.75 -4.40 12.02
CA ASP A 22 8.21 -5.79 12.17
C ASP A 22 7.08 -6.76 12.58
N ALA A 23 7.42 -8.03 12.78
CA ALA A 23 6.48 -9.09 13.16
C ALA A 23 5.90 -8.90 14.57
N GLU A 24 6.60 -8.17 15.43
CA GLU A 24 6.19 -7.83 16.78
C GLU A 24 5.38 -6.52 16.82
N GLY A 25 5.13 -5.89 15.66
CA GLY A 25 4.36 -4.66 15.54
C GLY A 25 5.15 -3.39 15.89
N ARG A 26 6.48 -3.46 16.02
CA ARG A 26 7.31 -2.27 16.25
C ARG A 26 7.42 -1.47 14.96
N ILE A 27 7.21 -0.17 15.06
CA ILE A 27 7.32 0.73 13.91
C ILE A 27 8.78 0.96 13.59
N LEU A 28 9.16 0.68 12.33
CA LEU A 28 10.52 0.79 11.83
C LEU A 28 10.73 2.04 10.99
N GLY A 29 9.66 2.51 10.33
CA GLY A 29 9.74 3.63 9.41
C GLY A 29 8.37 4.12 8.96
N ARG A 30 8.36 5.34 8.44
CA ARG A 30 7.18 5.98 7.85
C ARG A 30 7.60 6.73 6.60
N GLY A 31 6.77 6.68 5.57
CA GLY A 31 7.01 7.43 4.34
C GLY A 31 5.71 8.00 3.77
N GLU A 32 5.84 9.03 2.95
CA GLU A 32 4.70 9.67 2.30
C GLU A 32 5.02 9.92 0.82
N SER A 33 4.01 9.79 -0.03
CA SER A 33 4.09 10.01 -1.48
C SER A 33 2.80 10.65 -2.00
N GLY A 34 2.68 10.78 -3.33
CA GLY A 34 1.53 11.34 -4.03
C GLY A 34 0.24 10.54 -3.89
N ALA A 35 -0.80 10.95 -4.61
CA ALA A 35 -2.14 10.41 -4.52
C ALA A 35 -2.26 8.93 -4.92
N SER A 36 -3.10 8.17 -4.23
CA SER A 36 -3.37 6.75 -4.55
C SER A 36 -4.86 6.40 -4.57
N ALA A 37 -5.73 7.40 -4.68
CA ALA A 37 -7.15 7.15 -4.92
C ALA A 37 -7.35 6.30 -6.18
N LEU A 38 -8.17 5.23 -6.08
CA LEU A 38 -8.35 4.28 -7.19
C LEU A 38 -8.96 4.90 -8.45
N GLY A 39 -9.75 5.98 -8.27
CA GLY A 39 -10.30 6.76 -9.38
C GLY A 39 -9.24 7.48 -10.23
N GLN A 40 -7.99 7.60 -9.75
CA GLN A 40 -6.87 8.18 -10.49
C GLN A 40 -6.03 7.13 -11.24
N GLY A 41 -6.39 5.84 -11.13
CA GLY A 41 -5.78 4.73 -11.85
C GLY A 41 -4.97 3.79 -10.96
N ALA A 42 -5.15 2.48 -11.20
CA ALA A 42 -4.52 1.40 -10.42
C ALA A 42 -2.99 1.45 -10.44
N GLU A 43 -2.37 1.65 -11.60
CA GLU A 43 -0.92 1.75 -11.73
C GLU A 43 -0.35 2.95 -10.96
N GLN A 44 -1.07 4.07 -10.97
CA GLN A 44 -0.67 5.26 -10.21
C GLN A 44 -0.73 4.99 -8.71
N ALA A 45 -1.82 4.36 -8.24
CA ALA A 45 -1.97 3.99 -6.84
C ALA A 45 -0.82 3.09 -6.38
N TRP A 46 -0.52 2.02 -7.11
CA TRP A 46 0.60 1.13 -6.78
C TRP A 46 1.95 1.83 -6.80
N ARG A 47 2.18 2.75 -7.73
CA ARG A 47 3.42 3.55 -7.80
C ARG A 47 3.62 4.39 -6.54
N HIS A 48 2.60 5.12 -6.10
CA HIS A 48 2.72 5.96 -4.90
C HIS A 48 2.71 5.16 -3.60
N ILE A 49 2.04 4.00 -3.57
CA ILE A 49 2.17 3.04 -2.46
C ILE A 49 3.61 2.55 -2.34
N ALA A 50 4.20 2.07 -3.44
CA ALA A 50 5.58 1.58 -3.44
C ALA A 50 6.59 2.68 -3.09
N ASP A 51 6.38 3.91 -3.60
CA ASP A 51 7.23 5.06 -3.28
C ASP A 51 7.10 5.45 -1.79
N ALA A 52 5.89 5.50 -1.23
CA ALA A 52 5.68 5.76 0.20
C ALA A 52 6.35 4.69 1.08
N ILE A 53 6.29 3.41 0.68
CA ILE A 53 6.98 2.32 1.38
C ILE A 53 8.50 2.48 1.28
N SER A 54 9.03 2.81 0.10
CA SER A 54 10.47 3.04 -0.08
C SER A 54 10.97 4.20 0.78
N ARG A 55 10.17 5.27 0.92
CA ARG A 55 10.48 6.44 1.76
C ARG A 55 10.38 6.19 3.25
N ALA A 56 9.94 5.00 3.69
CA ALA A 56 10.08 4.58 5.07
C ALA A 56 11.53 4.21 5.43
N GLU A 57 12.42 4.10 4.44
CA GLU A 57 13.87 3.91 4.59
C GLU A 57 14.26 2.71 5.48
N VAL A 58 13.41 1.67 5.51
CA VAL A 58 13.66 0.44 6.28
C VAL A 58 14.70 -0.43 5.56
N PRO A 59 15.86 -0.72 6.17
CA PRO A 59 16.92 -1.47 5.51
C PRO A 59 16.50 -2.89 5.09
N GLY A 60 16.82 -3.27 3.85
CA GLY A 60 16.52 -4.60 3.32
C GLY A 60 15.04 -4.87 3.04
N LEU A 61 14.19 -3.84 3.09
CA LEU A 61 12.79 -3.96 2.71
C LEU A 61 12.65 -4.19 1.20
N LEU A 62 11.89 -5.22 0.85
CA LEU A 62 11.47 -5.51 -0.51
C LEU A 62 9.95 -5.62 -0.54
N LEU A 63 9.31 -4.98 -1.52
CA LEU A 63 7.85 -4.90 -1.61
C LEU A 63 7.18 -6.30 -1.66
N GLN A 64 7.84 -7.25 -2.31
CA GLN A 64 7.42 -8.67 -2.40
C GLN A 64 7.40 -9.43 -1.05
N ASP A 65 8.01 -8.87 -0.02
CA ASP A 65 8.03 -9.40 1.35
C ASP A 65 7.08 -8.62 2.28
N CYS A 66 6.33 -7.65 1.75
CA CYS A 66 5.40 -6.82 2.51
C CYS A 66 3.98 -7.39 2.53
N ALA A 67 3.38 -7.40 3.72
CA ALA A 67 1.96 -7.59 3.94
C ALA A 67 1.28 -6.23 4.13
N LEU A 68 0.36 -5.86 3.24
CA LEU A 68 -0.26 -4.53 3.25
C LEU A 68 -1.68 -4.55 3.82
N GLY A 69 -1.99 -3.61 4.72
CA GLY A 69 -3.35 -3.17 5.00
C GLY A 69 -3.59 -1.83 4.31
N LEU A 70 -4.54 -1.79 3.38
CA LEU A 70 -4.76 -0.67 2.47
C LEU A 70 -6.09 0.02 2.79
N GLY A 71 -6.04 1.26 3.28
CA GLY A 71 -7.19 2.16 3.31
C GLY A 71 -7.09 3.16 2.15
N LEU A 72 -7.86 2.93 1.08
CA LEU A 72 -7.80 3.74 -0.15
C LEU A 72 -9.16 4.36 -0.47
N SER A 73 -9.15 5.60 -0.97
CA SER A 73 -10.36 6.22 -1.54
C SER A 73 -10.74 5.61 -2.90
N GLY A 74 -12.05 5.54 -3.21
CA GLY A 74 -12.56 5.04 -4.49
C GLY A 74 -12.80 3.52 -4.55
N THR A 75 -12.69 2.84 -3.42
CA THR A 75 -12.84 1.39 -3.32
C THR A 75 -14.27 0.87 -3.49
N GLY A 76 -15.27 1.75 -3.37
CA GLY A 76 -16.69 1.42 -3.63
C GLY A 76 -17.03 1.19 -5.12
N VAL A 77 -16.11 1.44 -6.05
CA VAL A 77 -16.32 1.22 -7.49
C VAL A 77 -15.68 -0.10 -7.91
N GLY A 78 -16.50 -1.14 -8.15
CA GLY A 78 -16.01 -2.51 -8.38
C GLY A 78 -15.00 -2.66 -9.53
N SER A 79 -15.13 -1.89 -10.62
CA SER A 79 -14.16 -1.92 -11.72
C SER A 79 -12.80 -1.34 -11.34
N GLN A 80 -12.76 -0.31 -10.50
CA GLN A 80 -11.52 0.29 -10.00
C GLN A 80 -10.82 -0.67 -9.03
N LEU A 81 -11.59 -1.33 -8.17
CA LEU A 81 -11.08 -2.38 -7.28
C LEU A 81 -10.48 -3.54 -8.08
N GLN A 82 -11.20 -4.03 -9.10
CA GLN A 82 -10.70 -5.12 -9.94
C GLN A 82 -9.41 -4.74 -10.67
N ALA A 83 -9.34 -3.51 -11.22
CA ALA A 83 -8.13 -3.01 -11.86
C ALA A 83 -6.96 -2.90 -10.87
N PHE A 84 -7.21 -2.46 -9.63
CA PHE A 84 -6.20 -2.40 -8.59
C PHE A 84 -5.64 -3.78 -8.23
N VAL A 85 -6.53 -4.77 -8.03
CA VAL A 85 -6.13 -6.15 -7.72
C VAL A 85 -5.34 -6.76 -8.88
N ALA A 86 -5.76 -6.53 -10.13
CA ALA A 86 -5.08 -7.04 -11.31
C ALA A 86 -3.69 -6.41 -11.52
N ALA A 87 -3.47 -5.20 -11.01
CA ALA A 87 -2.21 -4.46 -11.13
C ALA A 87 -1.22 -4.71 -9.97
N ASP A 88 -1.49 -5.68 -9.09
CA ASP A 88 -0.61 -6.00 -7.96
C ASP A 88 0.84 -6.27 -8.45
N PRO A 89 1.84 -5.50 -7.97
CA PRO A 89 3.24 -5.68 -8.34
C PRO A 89 3.90 -6.92 -7.73
N GLY A 90 3.14 -7.77 -7.03
CA GLY A 90 3.61 -9.02 -6.45
C GLY A 90 3.95 -8.91 -4.97
N VAL A 91 3.19 -8.11 -4.21
CA VAL A 91 3.36 -8.02 -2.75
C VAL A 91 3.08 -9.38 -2.10
N ALA A 92 3.58 -9.61 -0.86
CA ALA A 92 3.39 -10.92 -0.23
C ALA A 92 1.92 -11.23 0.03
N ARG A 93 1.15 -10.21 0.44
CA ARG A 93 -0.30 -10.21 0.61
C ARG A 93 -0.79 -8.78 0.77
N PHE A 94 -2.05 -8.52 0.45
CA PHE A 94 -2.71 -7.28 0.85
C PHE A 94 -4.17 -7.52 1.23
N SER A 95 -4.72 -6.60 2.02
CA SER A 95 -6.15 -6.47 2.28
C SER A 95 -6.56 -5.03 2.01
N LEU A 96 -7.57 -4.81 1.16
CA LEU A 96 -8.22 -3.51 1.06
C LEU A 96 -9.34 -3.43 2.09
N VAL A 97 -9.32 -2.37 2.87
CA VAL A 97 -10.41 -2.03 3.79
C VAL A 97 -11.22 -0.92 3.14
N THR A 98 -12.51 -1.18 2.99
CA THR A 98 -13.50 -0.23 2.46
C THR A 98 -14.49 0.04 3.56
N ASP A 99 -14.89 1.30 3.75
CA ASP A 99 -16.16 1.59 4.39
C ASP A 99 -17.26 1.11 3.43
N GLY A 100 -17.97 0.06 3.83
CA GLY A 100 -19.11 -0.48 3.08
C GLY A 100 -20.32 0.44 3.15
#